data_AF-A0A1Q6RAH1-F1
#
_entry.id   AF-A0A1Q6RAH1-F1
#
_cell.length_a   1.000
_cell.length_b   1.000
_cell.length_c   1.000
_cell.angle_alpha   90.00
_cell.angle_beta   90.00
_cell.angle_gamma   90.00
#
_symmetry.space_group_name_H-M   'P 1'
#
loop_
_entity.id
_entity.type
_entity.pdbx_description
1 polymer ?
#
loop_
_entity_poly.entity_id
_entity_poly.type
_entity_poly.pdbx_seq_one_letter_code
_entity_poly.pdbx_strand_id
1 'polypeptide(L)'
;MSKNLIPQIAQMLGVALGEEFKVVYKTRFEIICNFTLAGLFVHKGDSGKYEKEPLADIICGKAAIVKLPWKPKERDIFYSFDFTYGKWGVKSDMWAGAPCDYALLGKGWIYRTRAEAEAALPAVAKEVGAEYELPTSDTEAVEPWKPKAGEQYYSFGGRFFGDPTVWIVIDVIWQGLAYDVAMFDKGWVYKSKEEAQAALPKVAAEIGVEYES
;
A
#
# COMPACT_ATOMS: atom_id res chain seq x y z
N MET A 1 5.14 -7.41 -34.64
CA MET A 1 5.40 -6.53 -33.48
C MET A 1 6.33 -7.25 -32.54
N SER A 2 7.55 -6.73 -32.33
CA SER A 2 8.49 -7.30 -31.36
C SER A 2 7.99 -6.98 -29.94
N LYS A 3 7.75 -8.02 -29.15
CA LYS A 3 7.36 -7.88 -27.74
C LYS A 3 8.55 -7.33 -26.95
N ASN A 4 8.39 -6.19 -26.27
CA ASN A 4 9.42 -5.66 -25.37
C ASN A 4 9.45 -6.49 -24.07
N LEU A 5 10.58 -7.12 -23.78
CA LEU A 5 10.74 -8.01 -22.61
C LEU A 5 11.22 -7.28 -21.35
N ILE A 6 11.65 -6.01 -21.45
CA ILE A 6 12.22 -5.28 -20.30
C ILE A 6 11.25 -5.22 -19.10
N PRO A 7 9.94 -4.94 -19.26
CA PRO A 7 9.02 -4.93 -18.12
C PRO A 7 8.97 -6.28 -17.38
N GLN A 8 9.03 -7.40 -18.11
CA GLN A 8 9.01 -8.74 -17.51
C GLN A 8 10.33 -9.04 -16.80
N ILE A 9 11.46 -8.66 -17.41
CA ILE A 9 12.79 -8.82 -16.81
C ILE A 9 12.88 -8.03 -15.50
N ALA A 10 12.45 -6.76 -15.49
CA ALA A 10 12.45 -5.93 -14.29
C ALA A 10 11.64 -6.59 -13.15
N GLN A 11 10.43 -7.06 -13.46
CA GLN A 11 9.58 -7.77 -12.50
C GLN A 11 10.22 -9.05 -11.96
N MET A 12 10.83 -9.88 -12.83
CA MET A 12 11.54 -11.10 -12.42
C MET A 12 12.74 -10.80 -11.50
N LEU A 13 13.38 -9.66 -11.69
CA LEU A 13 14.50 -9.18 -10.88
C LEU A 13 14.03 -8.40 -9.64
N GLY A 14 12.72 -8.31 -9.41
CA GLY A 14 12.12 -7.70 -8.24
C GLY A 14 12.19 -6.17 -8.21
N VAL A 15 12.43 -5.50 -9.34
CA VAL A 15 12.49 -4.02 -9.43
C VAL A 15 11.40 -3.49 -10.37
N ALA A 16 10.89 -2.28 -10.10
CA ALA A 16 9.92 -1.62 -10.96
C ALA A 16 10.59 -0.93 -12.15
N LEU A 17 9.82 -0.68 -13.22
CA LEU A 17 10.30 0.07 -14.37
C LEU A 17 10.53 1.53 -13.96
N GLY A 18 11.72 2.07 -14.24
CA GLY A 18 12.15 3.38 -13.78
C GLY A 18 12.64 3.45 -12.33
N GLU A 19 12.58 2.35 -11.56
CA GLU A 19 13.18 2.29 -10.22
C GLU A 19 14.70 2.21 -10.33
N GLU A 20 15.39 3.07 -9.58
CA GLU A 20 16.85 3.02 -9.47
C GLU A 20 17.28 1.91 -8.52
N PHE A 21 18.28 1.16 -8.94
CA PHE A 21 18.90 0.10 -8.15
C PHE A 21 20.41 0.12 -8.36
N LYS A 22 21.12 -0.47 -7.39
CA LYS A 22 22.56 -0.67 -7.48
C LYS A 22 22.84 -2.03 -8.09
N VAL A 23 23.77 -2.09 -9.04
CA VAL A 23 24.35 -3.32 -9.54
C VAL A 23 25.71 -3.50 -8.88
N VAL A 24 25.90 -4.62 -8.20
CA VAL A 24 27.12 -4.95 -7.47
C VAL A 24 27.82 -6.13 -8.12
N TYR A 25 29.04 -5.90 -8.57
CA TYR A 25 29.92 -6.93 -9.12
C TYR A 25 30.73 -7.61 -8.02
N LYS A 26 31.20 -8.83 -8.28
CA LYS A 26 32.12 -9.57 -7.38
C LYS A 26 33.40 -8.78 -7.06
N THR A 27 33.82 -7.91 -7.97
CA THR A 27 34.97 -7.01 -7.81
C THR A 27 34.70 -5.82 -6.88
N ARG A 28 33.53 -5.75 -6.23
CA ARG A 28 33.01 -4.61 -5.45
C ARG A 28 32.85 -3.32 -6.26
N PHE A 29 32.84 -3.43 -7.58
CA PHE A 29 32.44 -2.33 -8.44
C PHE A 29 30.92 -2.18 -8.36
N GLU A 30 30.47 -0.94 -8.15
CA GLU A 30 29.06 -0.59 -7.96
C GLU A 30 28.65 0.46 -8.98
N ILE A 31 27.49 0.26 -9.60
CA ILE A 31 26.88 1.23 -10.52
C ILE A 31 25.40 1.39 -10.20
N ILE A 32 24.85 2.59 -10.41
CA ILE A 32 23.43 2.86 -10.28
C ILE A 32 22.80 2.73 -11.66
N CYS A 33 21.71 1.98 -11.74
CA CYS A 33 21.01 1.71 -12.99
C CYS A 33 19.50 1.76 -12.78
N ASN A 34 18.75 1.91 -13.87
CA ASN A 34 17.32 1.67 -13.90
C ASN A 34 16.88 1.03 -15.22
N PHE A 35 15.82 0.22 -15.19
CA PHE A 35 15.21 -0.31 -16.40
C PHE A 35 14.26 0.72 -17.01
N THR A 36 14.36 0.95 -18.32
CA THR A 36 13.39 1.73 -19.10
C THR A 36 12.86 0.90 -20.26
N LEU A 37 11.84 1.39 -20.97
CA LEU A 37 11.38 0.72 -22.19
C LEU A 37 12.46 0.60 -23.28
N ALA A 38 13.52 1.42 -23.23
CA ALA A 38 14.64 1.35 -24.17
C ALA A 38 15.74 0.35 -23.76
N GLY A 39 15.76 -0.10 -22.49
CA GLY A 39 16.77 -1.04 -21.98
C GLY A 39 17.26 -0.68 -20.58
N LEU A 40 18.46 -1.12 -20.23
CA LEU A 40 19.12 -0.77 -18.97
C LEU A 40 19.88 0.55 -19.13
N PHE A 41 19.51 1.56 -18.34
CA PHE A 41 20.22 2.84 -18.28
C PHE A 41 21.22 2.82 -17.13
N VAL A 42 22.46 3.22 -17.40
CA VAL A 42 23.55 3.31 -16.42
C VAL A 42 23.82 4.77 -16.12
N HIS A 43 23.75 5.14 -14.85
CA HIS A 43 24.02 6.49 -14.36
C HIS A 43 25.52 6.73 -14.16
N LYS A 44 25.98 7.92 -14.54
CA LYS A 44 27.36 8.41 -14.39
C LYS A 44 27.34 9.90 -14.04
N GLY A 45 27.24 10.20 -12.75
CA GLY A 45 27.02 11.58 -12.26
C GLY A 45 25.69 12.13 -12.77
N ASP A 46 25.69 13.37 -13.26
CA ASP A 46 24.50 14.03 -13.85
C ASP A 46 24.17 13.55 -15.28
N SER A 47 24.85 12.51 -15.76
CA SER A 47 24.71 11.96 -17.11
C SER A 47 24.51 10.44 -17.08
N GLY A 48 24.17 9.83 -18.20
CA GLY A 48 24.09 8.37 -18.30
C GLY A 48 23.89 7.89 -19.72
N LYS A 49 23.90 6.57 -19.91
CA LYS A 49 23.69 5.95 -21.23
C LYS A 49 23.09 4.56 -21.11
N TYR A 50 22.51 4.09 -22.20
CA TYR A 50 22.03 2.72 -22.30
C TYR A 50 23.19 1.76 -22.56
N GLU A 51 23.36 0.76 -21.69
CA GLU A 51 24.45 -0.22 -21.80
C GLU A 51 23.93 -1.66 -21.88
N LYS A 52 24.51 -2.44 -22.79
CA LYS A 52 24.11 -3.83 -23.05
C LYS A 52 24.86 -4.83 -22.18
N GLU A 53 26.11 -4.52 -21.84
CA GLU A 53 26.98 -5.41 -21.06
C GLU A 53 26.47 -5.60 -19.63
N PRO A 54 26.13 -4.54 -18.86
CA PRO A 54 25.60 -4.73 -17.50
C PRO A 54 24.25 -5.44 -17.50
N LEU A 55 23.42 -5.24 -18.54
CA LEU A 55 22.18 -5.99 -18.71
C LEU A 55 22.46 -7.50 -18.85
N ALA A 56 23.42 -7.88 -19.68
CA ALA A 56 23.84 -9.27 -19.85
C ALA A 56 24.41 -9.87 -18.56
N ASP A 57 25.19 -9.09 -17.81
CA ASP A 57 25.77 -9.54 -16.54
C ASP A 57 24.71 -9.78 -15.46
N ILE A 58 23.69 -8.93 -15.38
CA ILE A 58 22.55 -9.10 -14.47
C ILE A 58 21.78 -10.39 -14.82
N ILE A 59 21.35 -10.55 -16.07
CA ILE A 59 20.49 -11.69 -16.46
C ILE A 59 21.22 -13.03 -16.42
N CYS A 60 22.56 -13.03 -16.57
CA CYS A 60 23.40 -14.22 -16.44
C CYS A 60 23.90 -14.45 -15.00
N GLY A 61 23.48 -13.65 -14.01
CA GLY A 61 23.85 -13.81 -12.61
C GLY A 61 25.32 -13.50 -12.27
N LYS A 62 26.01 -12.74 -13.12
CA LYS A 62 27.40 -12.28 -12.88
C LYS A 62 27.46 -11.07 -11.93
N ALA A 63 26.37 -10.31 -11.86
CA ALA A 63 26.20 -9.18 -10.95
C ALA A 63 24.89 -9.33 -10.16
N ALA A 64 24.88 -8.79 -8.94
CA ALA A 64 23.72 -8.78 -8.07
C ALA A 64 23.02 -7.43 -8.14
N ILE A 65 21.68 -7.45 -8.11
CA ILE A 65 20.88 -6.24 -7.92
C ILE A 65 20.67 -6.04 -6.43
N VAL A 66 21.01 -4.84 -5.96
CA VAL A 66 20.73 -4.35 -4.61
C VAL A 66 19.79 -3.16 -4.75
N LYS A 67 18.59 -3.26 -4.18
CA LYS A 67 17.65 -2.14 -4.17
C LYS A 67 18.25 -0.97 -3.40
N LEU A 68 18.12 0.22 -3.95
CA LEU A 68 18.44 1.42 -3.19
C LEU A 68 17.34 1.66 -2.14
N PRO A 69 17.68 2.26 -0.98
CA PRO A 69 16.67 2.82 -0.10
C PRO A 69 15.79 3.73 -0.93
N TRP A 70 14.48 3.50 -0.89
CA TRP A 70 13.55 4.29 -1.67
C TRP A 70 13.64 5.76 -1.26
N LYS A 71 13.72 6.64 -2.26
CA LYS A 71 13.63 8.08 -2.08
C LYS A 71 12.36 8.59 -2.78
N PRO A 72 11.48 9.33 -2.10
CA PRO A 72 10.34 9.97 -2.75
C PRO A 72 10.79 11.02 -3.77
N LYS A 73 10.01 11.22 -4.84
CA LYS A 73 10.18 12.35 -5.76
C LYS A 73 9.51 13.60 -5.20
N GLU A 74 9.79 14.76 -5.80
CA GLU A 74 9.07 16.00 -5.47
C GLU A 74 7.55 15.79 -5.58
N ARG A 75 6.84 16.14 -4.51
CA ARG A 75 5.39 15.98 -4.33
C ARG A 75 4.89 14.54 -4.18
N ASP A 76 5.76 13.53 -4.13
CA ASP A 76 5.35 12.18 -3.77
C ASP A 76 4.94 12.14 -2.29
N ILE A 77 3.90 11.35 -1.99
CA ILE A 77 3.49 11.08 -0.62
C ILE A 77 4.39 9.97 -0.06
N PHE A 78 4.92 10.18 1.13
CA PHE A 78 5.67 9.19 1.90
C PHE A 78 5.12 9.07 3.30
N TYR A 79 5.45 7.99 3.99
CA TYR A 79 5.07 7.77 5.38
C TYR A 79 6.30 7.87 6.28
N SER A 80 6.12 8.50 7.43
CA SER A 80 7.14 8.69 8.47
C SER A 80 6.46 8.75 9.85
N PHE A 81 7.24 9.11 10.86
CA PHE A 81 6.77 9.26 12.23
C PHE A 81 6.51 10.73 12.55
N ASP A 82 5.39 10.98 13.23
CA ASP A 82 5.07 12.29 13.82
C ASP A 82 4.86 12.11 15.33
N PHE A 83 4.96 13.20 16.07
CA PHE A 83 4.75 13.24 17.51
C PHE A 83 3.44 13.94 17.81
N THR A 84 2.45 13.19 18.30
CA THR A 84 1.14 13.74 18.66
C THR A 84 0.78 13.29 20.08
N TYR A 85 0.32 14.22 20.91
CA TYR A 85 -0.12 13.96 22.30
C TYR A 85 0.88 13.18 23.17
N GLY A 86 2.19 13.39 22.99
CA GLY A 86 3.20 12.72 23.81
C GLY A 86 3.70 11.39 23.26
N LYS A 87 3.17 10.91 22.13
CA LYS A 87 3.52 9.62 21.54
C LYS A 87 3.86 9.74 20.06
N TRP A 88 4.71 8.83 19.60
CA TRP A 88 5.02 8.67 18.18
C TRP A 88 3.91 7.90 17.48
N GLY A 89 3.47 8.40 16.34
CA GLY A 89 2.51 7.75 15.45
C GLY A 89 2.97 7.81 13.99
N VAL A 90 2.31 7.04 13.13
CA VAL A 90 2.59 7.07 11.68
C VAL A 90 1.76 8.17 11.01
N LYS A 91 2.41 8.94 10.14
CA LYS A 91 1.78 10.00 9.35
C LYS A 91 2.27 9.97 7.91
N SER A 92 1.39 10.34 6.99
CA SER A 92 1.77 10.66 5.62
C SER A 92 2.20 12.11 5.48
N ASP A 93 3.28 12.36 4.76
CA ASP A 93 3.73 13.70 4.38
C ASP A 93 4.06 13.75 2.88
N MET A 94 4.16 14.95 2.33
CA MET A 94 4.53 15.19 0.94
C MET A 94 6.00 15.59 0.87
N TRP A 95 6.78 14.92 0.03
CA TRP A 95 8.19 15.25 -0.15
C TRP A 95 8.34 16.62 -0.82
N ALA A 96 8.84 17.58 -0.06
CA ALA A 96 9.11 18.95 -0.51
C ALA A 96 10.61 19.20 -0.74
N GLY A 97 11.47 18.22 -0.43
CA GLY A 97 12.92 18.40 -0.43
C GLY A 97 13.38 19.34 0.69
N ALA A 98 12.61 19.43 1.78
CA ALA A 98 12.96 20.24 2.94
C ALA A 98 14.11 19.59 3.74
N PRO A 99 14.86 20.35 4.56
CA PRO A 99 15.92 19.79 5.39
C PRO A 99 15.45 18.64 6.31
N CYS A 100 14.21 18.68 6.81
CA CYS A 100 13.61 17.61 7.60
C CYS A 100 13.44 16.32 6.78
N ASP A 101 13.02 16.42 5.52
CA ASP A 101 12.85 15.29 4.61
C ASP A 101 14.18 14.54 4.41
N TYR A 102 15.28 15.29 4.23
CA TYR A 102 16.61 14.71 4.11
C TYR A 102 17.12 14.09 5.42
N ALA A 103 16.78 14.66 6.58
CA ALA A 103 17.12 14.08 7.87
C ALA A 103 16.40 12.74 8.10
N LEU A 104 15.11 12.67 7.76
CA LEU A 104 14.31 11.44 7.80
C LEU A 104 14.86 10.39 6.82
N LEU A 105 15.21 10.80 5.60
CA LEU A 105 15.81 9.91 4.61
C LEU A 105 17.15 9.34 5.11
N GLY A 106 18.01 10.18 5.67
CA GLY A 106 19.31 9.76 6.21
C GLY A 106 19.21 8.78 7.38
N LYS A 107 18.11 8.83 8.14
CA LYS A 107 17.77 7.86 9.20
C LYS A 107 17.08 6.60 8.69
N GLY A 108 16.66 6.58 7.42
CA GLY A 108 15.88 5.48 6.85
C GLY A 108 14.44 5.42 7.39
N TRP A 109 13.90 6.55 7.85
CA TRP A 109 12.54 6.65 8.41
C TRP A 109 11.52 7.13 7.37
N ILE A 110 11.74 6.74 6.11
CA ILE A 110 10.87 7.10 4.99
C ILE A 110 10.38 5.81 4.34
N TYR A 111 9.06 5.66 4.30
CA TYR A 111 8.41 4.44 3.87
C TYR A 111 7.44 4.72 2.72
N ARG A 112 7.32 3.77 1.78
CA ARG A 112 6.41 3.90 0.63
C ARG A 112 4.97 3.73 1.07
N THR A 113 4.75 2.89 2.08
CA THR A 113 3.42 2.55 2.57
C THR A 113 3.30 2.80 4.06
N ARG A 114 2.07 3.07 4.50
CA ARG A 114 1.73 3.21 5.92
C ARG A 114 2.10 1.95 6.70
N ALA A 115 1.82 0.77 6.15
CA ALA A 115 2.10 -0.52 6.79
C ALA A 115 3.60 -0.75 7.03
N GLU A 116 4.46 -0.34 6.09
CA GLU A 116 5.92 -0.38 6.28
C GLU A 116 6.36 0.52 7.46
N ALA A 117 5.79 1.72 7.56
CA ALA A 117 6.07 2.63 8.67
C ALA A 117 5.57 2.07 10.00
N GLU A 118 4.35 1.54 10.04
CA GLU A 118 3.76 0.92 11.25
C GLU A 118 4.59 -0.27 11.72
N ALA A 119 5.08 -1.11 10.80
CA ALA A 119 5.94 -2.24 11.14
C ALA A 119 7.30 -1.79 11.69
N ALA A 120 7.82 -0.64 11.25
CA ALA A 120 9.10 -0.09 11.70
C ALA A 120 9.01 0.71 13.01
N LEU A 121 7.85 1.31 13.31
CA LEU A 121 7.65 2.21 14.45
C LEU A 121 8.10 1.60 15.80
N PRO A 122 7.76 0.34 16.16
CA PRO A 122 8.18 -0.23 17.44
C PRO A 122 9.71 -0.32 17.60
N ALA A 123 10.42 -0.64 16.51
CA ALA A 123 11.87 -0.75 16.54
C ALA A 123 12.54 0.63 16.65
N VAL A 124 12.05 1.60 15.87
CA VAL A 124 12.55 2.97 15.87
C VAL A 124 12.28 3.65 17.21
N ALA A 125 11.05 3.55 17.74
CA ALA A 125 10.67 4.14 19.02
C ALA A 125 11.55 3.60 20.17
N LYS A 126 11.86 2.29 20.14
CA LYS A 126 12.78 1.66 21.09
C LYS A 126 14.22 2.20 20.96
N GLU A 127 14.71 2.47 19.76
CA GLU A 127 16.04 3.03 19.52
C GLU A 127 16.21 4.40 20.19
N VAL A 128 15.17 5.24 20.12
CA VAL A 128 15.21 6.61 20.62
C VAL A 128 14.61 6.78 22.02
N GLY A 129 14.09 5.70 22.62
CA GLY A 129 13.43 5.73 23.93
C GLY A 129 12.11 6.51 23.94
N ALA A 130 11.40 6.54 22.81
CA ALA A 130 10.11 7.20 22.69
C ALA A 130 8.96 6.23 22.96
N GLU A 131 7.89 6.74 23.58
CA GLU A 131 6.60 6.05 23.59
C GLU A 131 5.93 6.17 22.22
N TYR A 132 5.25 5.11 21.80
CA TYR A 132 4.57 5.07 20.51
C TYR A 132 3.14 4.53 20.67
N GLU A 133 2.31 4.87 19.70
CA GLU A 133 0.97 4.33 19.54
C GLU A 133 0.82 3.86 18.09
N LEU A 134 0.55 2.57 17.93
CA LEU A 134 0.11 2.07 16.64
C LEU A 134 -1.36 2.41 16.48
N PRO A 135 -1.79 2.89 15.31
CA PRO A 135 -3.21 3.01 15.03
C PRO A 135 -3.86 1.65 15.22
N THR A 136 -4.95 1.61 15.97
CA THR A 136 -5.66 0.37 16.29
C THR A 136 -6.44 -0.07 15.05
N SER A 137 -5.74 -0.70 14.10
CA SER A 137 -6.31 -1.14 12.81
C SER A 137 -7.24 -0.10 12.17
N ASP A 138 -6.79 1.14 12.08
CA ASP A 138 -7.46 2.14 11.26
C ASP A 138 -6.89 2.05 9.84
N THR A 139 -7.48 1.16 9.03
CA THR A 139 -7.77 1.53 7.62
C THR A 139 -8.12 3.00 7.63
N GLU A 140 -7.45 3.81 6.80
CA GLU A 140 -7.78 5.23 6.63
C GLU A 140 -9.27 5.44 6.86
N ALA A 141 -9.62 6.06 7.99
CA ALA A 141 -10.99 6.45 8.24
C ALA A 141 -11.28 7.62 7.29
N VAL A 142 -11.47 7.30 6.02
CA VAL A 142 -12.63 7.83 5.31
C VAL A 142 -13.75 7.54 6.29
N GLU A 143 -14.29 8.57 6.95
CA GLU A 143 -15.47 8.39 7.80
C GLU A 143 -16.42 7.47 7.04
N PRO A 144 -16.74 6.28 7.59
CA PRO A 144 -17.56 5.33 6.86
C PRO A 144 -18.82 6.07 6.45
N TRP A 145 -19.05 6.14 5.14
CA TRP A 145 -20.14 6.93 4.61
C TRP A 145 -21.42 6.49 5.30
N LYS A 146 -22.04 7.43 6.02
CA LYS A 146 -23.28 7.20 6.73
C LYS A 146 -24.44 7.71 5.89
N PRO A 147 -25.41 6.86 5.53
CA PRO A 147 -26.61 7.31 4.84
C PRO A 147 -27.39 8.31 5.72
N LYS A 148 -28.05 9.28 5.10
CA LYS A 148 -29.01 10.15 5.79
C LYS A 148 -30.34 9.43 5.98
N ALA A 149 -31.16 9.91 6.91
CA ALA A 149 -32.52 9.41 7.08
C ALA A 149 -33.31 9.49 5.76
N GLY A 150 -33.85 8.35 5.32
CA GLY A 150 -34.55 8.19 4.04
C GLY A 150 -33.65 7.84 2.85
N GLU A 151 -32.33 7.77 3.00
CA GLU A 151 -31.42 7.34 1.93
C GLU A 151 -31.32 5.81 1.87
N GLN A 152 -31.22 5.29 0.65
CA GLN A 152 -31.01 3.87 0.40
C GLN A 152 -29.54 3.49 0.62
N TYR A 153 -29.31 2.32 1.22
CA TYR A 153 -28.01 1.68 1.36
C TYR A 153 -28.13 0.17 1.13
N TYR A 154 -27.00 -0.50 0.95
CA TYR A 154 -26.95 -1.96 0.80
C TYR A 154 -26.28 -2.60 2.00
N SER A 155 -26.80 -3.76 2.41
CA SER A 155 -26.30 -4.53 3.56
C SER A 155 -26.66 -6.02 3.39
N PHE A 156 -26.56 -6.81 4.45
CA PHE A 156 -26.77 -8.25 4.42
C PHE A 156 -27.98 -8.66 5.24
N GLY A 157 -28.80 -9.56 4.71
CA GLY A 157 -29.93 -10.12 5.43
C GLY A 157 -30.26 -11.53 4.97
N GLY A 158 -31.11 -12.21 5.72
CA GLY A 158 -31.66 -13.50 5.31
C GLY A 158 -32.69 -13.34 4.20
N ARG A 159 -32.91 -14.41 3.42
CA ARG A 159 -34.00 -14.44 2.44
C ARG A 159 -35.36 -14.29 3.12
N PHE A 160 -36.20 -13.42 2.55
CA PHE A 160 -37.61 -13.34 2.95
C PHE A 160 -38.42 -14.52 2.42
N PHE A 161 -38.06 -15.03 1.24
CA PHE A 161 -38.63 -16.25 0.66
C PHE A 161 -37.51 -17.28 0.42
N GLY A 162 -37.54 -18.38 1.15
CA GLY A 162 -36.52 -19.44 1.10
C GLY A 162 -35.94 -19.74 2.47
N ASP A 163 -34.71 -20.26 2.49
CA ASP A 163 -33.98 -20.50 3.72
C ASP A 163 -33.48 -19.17 4.32
N PRO A 164 -33.98 -18.75 5.50
CA PRO A 164 -33.60 -17.48 6.12
C PRO A 164 -32.17 -17.49 6.68
N THR A 165 -31.51 -18.66 6.74
CA THR A 165 -30.13 -18.80 7.24
C THR A 165 -29.08 -18.46 6.17
N VAL A 166 -29.49 -18.44 4.90
CA VAL A 166 -28.62 -18.05 3.77
C VAL A 166 -28.65 -16.52 3.62
N TRP A 167 -27.47 -15.91 3.71
CA TRP A 167 -27.32 -14.46 3.62
C TRP A 167 -27.26 -14.00 2.17
N ILE A 168 -27.99 -12.92 1.88
CA ILE A 168 -28.03 -12.24 0.60
C ILE A 168 -27.77 -10.75 0.79
N VAL A 169 -27.39 -10.07 -0.30
CA VAL A 169 -27.38 -8.60 -0.32
C VAL A 169 -28.81 -8.08 -0.43
N ILE A 170 -29.17 -7.18 0.49
CA ILE A 170 -30.45 -6.50 0.51
C ILE A 170 -30.24 -4.99 0.37
N ASP A 171 -31.22 -4.31 -0.23
CA ASP A 171 -31.35 -2.87 -0.15
C ASP A 171 -32.22 -2.48 1.05
N VAL A 172 -31.81 -1.43 1.75
CA VAL A 172 -32.45 -0.95 2.98
C VAL A 172 -32.53 0.57 2.91
N ILE A 173 -33.56 1.15 3.51
CA ILE A 173 -33.68 2.61 3.68
C ILE A 173 -33.23 2.94 5.09
N TRP A 174 -32.24 3.83 5.21
CA TRP A 174 -31.73 4.24 6.51
C TRP A 174 -32.77 5.03 7.28
N GLN A 175 -33.16 4.52 8.44
CA GLN A 175 -34.11 5.16 9.35
C GLN A 175 -33.48 5.46 10.71
N GLY A 176 -32.25 4.99 10.96
CA GLY A 176 -31.59 5.07 12.27
C GLY A 176 -32.14 4.04 13.26
N LEU A 177 -32.70 2.94 12.76
CA LEU A 177 -33.20 1.84 13.59
C LEU A 177 -32.03 1.05 14.19
N ALA A 178 -32.31 0.23 15.21
CA ALA A 178 -31.30 -0.61 15.86
C ALA A 178 -30.53 -1.49 14.87
N TYR A 179 -31.21 -1.97 13.82
CA TYR A 179 -30.59 -2.70 12.71
C TYR A 179 -29.59 -1.84 11.95
N ASP A 180 -30.00 -0.64 11.51
CA ASP A 180 -29.16 0.30 10.75
C ASP A 180 -27.88 0.66 11.52
N VAL A 181 -28.02 0.95 12.81
CA VAL A 181 -26.89 1.28 13.69
C VAL A 181 -25.96 0.09 13.85
N ALA A 182 -26.49 -1.11 14.10
CA ALA A 182 -25.67 -2.31 14.24
C ALA A 182 -24.90 -2.65 12.96
N MET A 183 -25.52 -2.51 11.78
CA MET A 183 -24.85 -2.71 10.51
C MET A 183 -23.78 -1.66 10.26
N PHE A 184 -24.03 -0.41 10.63
CA PHE A 184 -23.06 0.67 10.50
C PHE A 184 -21.83 0.47 11.41
N ASP A 185 -22.05 0.12 12.68
CA ASP A 185 -20.96 -0.12 13.64
C ASP A 185 -20.09 -1.32 13.24
N LYS A 186 -20.67 -2.28 12.51
CA LYS A 186 -19.96 -3.42 11.92
C LYS A 186 -19.26 -3.10 10.60
N GLY A 187 -19.49 -1.92 10.02
CA GLY A 187 -18.96 -1.54 8.71
C GLY A 187 -19.64 -2.28 7.55
N TRP A 188 -20.87 -2.75 7.72
CA TRP A 188 -21.64 -3.52 6.73
C TRP A 188 -22.68 -2.66 6.01
N VAL A 189 -22.33 -1.40 5.74
CA VAL A 189 -23.17 -0.40 5.06
C VAL A 189 -22.45 0.06 3.80
N TYR A 190 -23.05 -0.18 2.63
CA TYR A 190 -22.44 0.06 1.32
C TYR A 190 -23.28 1.01 0.47
N LYS A 191 -22.61 1.77 -0.41
CA LYS A 191 -23.28 2.73 -1.32
C LYS A 191 -23.89 2.05 -2.53
N SER A 192 -23.32 0.92 -2.94
CA SER A 192 -23.73 0.18 -4.12
C SER A 192 -23.93 -1.31 -3.81
N LYS A 193 -24.74 -1.96 -4.65
CA LYS A 193 -24.99 -3.40 -4.53
C LYS A 193 -23.72 -4.20 -4.80
N GLU A 194 -22.90 -3.72 -5.75
CA GLU A 194 -21.66 -4.35 -6.17
C GLU A 194 -20.62 -4.36 -5.05
N GLU A 195 -20.51 -3.27 -4.29
CA GLU A 195 -19.66 -3.18 -3.08
C GLU A 195 -20.09 -4.22 -2.03
N ALA A 196 -21.40 -4.31 -1.76
CA ALA A 196 -21.93 -5.28 -0.81
C ALA A 196 -21.71 -6.72 -1.29
N GLN A 197 -21.95 -7.02 -2.58
CA GLN A 197 -21.71 -8.35 -3.15
C GLN A 197 -20.24 -8.76 -3.09
N ALA A 198 -19.31 -7.82 -3.32
CA ALA A 198 -17.88 -8.08 -3.20
C ALA A 198 -17.46 -8.35 -1.73
N ALA A 199 -18.13 -7.73 -0.77
CA ALA A 199 -17.85 -7.91 0.66
C ALA A 199 -18.49 -9.18 1.26
N LEU A 200 -19.63 -9.63 0.74
CA LEU A 200 -20.42 -10.73 1.28
C LEU A 200 -19.62 -12.02 1.52
N PRO A 201 -18.75 -12.52 0.60
CA PRO A 201 -17.98 -13.74 0.85
C PRO A 201 -17.08 -13.66 2.08
N LYS A 202 -16.45 -12.49 2.29
CA LYS A 202 -15.55 -12.26 3.42
C LYS A 202 -16.34 -12.18 4.73
N VAL A 203 -17.45 -11.45 4.73
CA VAL A 203 -18.33 -11.28 5.91
C VAL A 203 -18.98 -12.61 6.29
N ALA A 204 -19.45 -13.37 5.31
CA ALA A 204 -20.04 -14.69 5.53
C ALA A 204 -19.03 -15.68 6.13
N ALA A 205 -17.78 -15.66 5.66
CA ALA A 205 -16.70 -16.46 6.22
C ALA A 205 -16.33 -16.06 7.66
N GLU A 206 -16.41 -14.77 8.00
CA GLU A 206 -16.14 -14.27 9.36
C GLU A 206 -17.19 -14.76 10.37
N ILE A 207 -18.47 -14.78 9.97
CA ILE A 207 -19.59 -15.15 10.83
C ILE A 207 -19.93 -16.65 10.75
N GLY A 208 -19.41 -17.36 9.75
CA GLY A 208 -19.66 -18.79 9.55
C GLY A 208 -21.05 -19.09 9.00
N VAL A 209 -21.55 -18.24 8.09
CA VAL A 209 -22.87 -18.38 7.47
C VAL A 209 -22.75 -18.72 5.99
N GLU A 210 -23.75 -19.42 5.45
CA GLU A 210 -23.87 -19.62 4.01
C GLU A 210 -24.38 -18.34 3.33
N TYR A 211 -23.97 -18.13 2.07
CA TYR A 211 -24.33 -16.93 1.33
C TYR A 211 -24.60 -17.20 -0.14
N GLU A 212 -25.27 -16.26 -0.79
CA GLU A 212 -25.52 -16.26 -2.23
C GLU A 212 -25.16 -14.90 -2.83
N SER A 213 -24.50 -14.94 -3.99
CA SER A 213 -24.01 -13.76 -4.72
C SER A 213 -25.08 -13.10 -5.59
#